data_AF-A0A5K0YJQ7-F1
#
_entry.id   AF-A0A5K0YJQ7-F1
#
_cell.length_a   1.000
_cell.length_b   1.000
_cell.length_c   1.000
_cell.angle_alpha   90.00
_cell.angle_beta   90.00
_cell.angle_gamma   90.00
#
_symmetry.space_group_name_H-M   'P 1'
#
loop_
_entity.id
_entity.type
_entity.pdbx_description
1 polymer ?
#
loop_
_entity_poly.entity_id
_entity_poly.type
_entity_poly.pdbx_seq_one_letter_code
_entity_poly.pdbx_strand_id
1 'polypeptide(L)' 'YQVVESMRLGMEPKRAAEDAVLRIGRKYPDFVGAVFAVNRDGVHGGACYGWTFQYSVRSPNMQDVEVFTVLPLS' A
#
# COMPACT_ATOMS: atom_id res chain seq x y z
N TYR A 1 -9.12 -8.12 -1.66
CA TYR A 1 -10.46 -7.48 -1.73
C TYR A 1 -10.58 -6.25 -0.85
N GLN A 2 -10.35 -6.37 0.46
CA GLN A 2 -10.66 -5.33 1.45
C GLN A 2 -10.04 -3.93 1.19
N VAL A 3 -8.82 -3.85 0.64
CA VAL A 3 -8.15 -2.56 0.32
C VAL A 3 -8.92 -1.79 -0.76
N VAL A 4 -9.33 -2.47 -1.83
CA VAL A 4 -10.13 -1.87 -2.92
C VAL A 4 -11.50 -1.44 -2.40
N GLU A 5 -12.09 -2.24 -1.52
CA GLU A 5 -13.39 -1.91 -0.92
C GLU A 5 -13.32 -0.67 -0.02
N SER A 6 -12.27 -0.54 0.79
CA SER A 6 -12.02 0.68 1.56
C SER A 6 -11.88 1.91 0.66
N MET A 7 -11.18 1.79 -0.47
CA MET A 7 -11.08 2.88 -1.46
C MET A 7 -12.42 3.19 -2.13
N ARG A 8 -13.24 2.16 -2.40
CA ARG A 8 -14.61 2.34 -2.92
C ARG A 8 -15.48 3.19 -1.97
N LEU A 9 -15.22 3.11 -0.67
CA LEU A 9 -15.87 3.90 0.37
C LEU A 9 -15.21 5.28 0.61
N GLY A 10 -14.26 5.69 -0.24
CA GLY A 10 -13.62 7.01 -0.18
C GLY A 10 -12.33 7.07 0.63
N MET A 11 -11.78 5.93 1.06
CA MET A 11 -10.49 5.92 1.76
C MET A 11 -9.32 6.12 0.78
N GLU A 12 -8.36 6.96 1.17
CA GLU A 12 -7.10 7.11 0.42
C GLU A 12 -6.32 5.78 0.30
N PRO A 13 -5.68 5.47 -0.84
CA PRO A 13 -5.00 4.20 -1.10
C PRO A 13 -4.00 3.79 -0.01
N LYS A 14 -3.17 4.74 0.44
CA LYS A 14 -2.20 4.50 1.52
C LYS A 14 -2.89 4.05 2.80
N ARG A 15 -3.94 4.76 3.22
CA ARG A 15 -4.69 4.44 4.45
C ARG A 15 -5.41 3.09 4.33
N ALA A 16 -5.96 2.78 3.15
CA ALA A 16 -6.59 1.50 2.88
C ALA A 16 -5.60 0.33 2.96
N ALA A 17 -4.38 0.52 2.48
CA ALA A 17 -3.30 -0.45 2.59
C ALA A 17 -2.83 -0.63 4.05
N GLU A 18 -2.61 0.46 4.78
CA GLU A 18 -2.23 0.45 6.20
C GLU A 18 -3.25 -0.31 7.06
N ASP A 19 -4.53 -0.01 6.89
CA ASP A 19 -5.63 -0.64 7.63
C ASP A 19 -5.70 -2.15 7.36
N ALA A 20 -5.43 -2.58 6.12
CA ALA A 20 -5.36 -4.00 5.78
C ALA A 20 -4.15 -4.69 6.41
N VAL A 21 -2.96 -4.12 6.27
CA VAL A 21 -1.71 -4.67 6.80
C VAL A 21 -1.75 -4.76 8.32
N LEU A 22 -2.23 -3.72 9.00
CA LEU A 22 -2.37 -3.73 10.46
C LEU A 22 -3.39 -4.76 10.95
N ARG A 23 -4.49 -4.98 10.23
CA ARG A 23 -5.43 -6.06 10.59
C ARG A 23 -4.80 -7.45 10.51
N ILE A 24 -3.93 -7.68 9.53
CA ILE A 24 -3.19 -8.95 9.41
C ILE A 24 -2.19 -9.06 10.56
N GLY A 25 -1.36 -8.04 10.78
CA GLY A 25 -0.34 -8.03 11.84
C GLY A 25 -0.92 -8.18 13.26
N ARG A 26 -2.11 -7.63 13.52
CA ARG A 26 -2.82 -7.86 14.80
C ARG A 26 -3.21 -9.31 15.04
N LYS A 27 -3.51 -10.07 13.99
CA LYS A 27 -3.89 -11.49 14.08
C LYS A 27 -2.68 -12.42 14.01
N TYR A 28 -1.66 -12.01 13.26
CA TYR A 28 -0.44 -12.76 13.00
C TYR A 28 0.77 -11.84 13.21
N PRO A 29 1.28 -11.70 14.45
CA PRO A 29 2.36 -10.75 14.78
C PRO A 29 3.67 -10.98 14.01
N ASP A 30 3.94 -12.22 13.59
CA ASP A 30 5.15 -12.57 12.82
C ASP A 30 4.93 -12.54 11.30
N PHE A 31 3.79 -12.01 10.85
CA PHE A 31 3.50 -11.88 9.42
C PHE A 31 4.53 -10.97 8.74
N VAL A 32 5.00 -11.35 7.57
CA VAL A 32 5.77 -10.47 6.69
C VAL A 32 5.00 -10.29 5.41
N GLY A 33 4.79 -9.03 5.01
CA GLY A 33 4.15 -8.75 3.74
C GLY A 33 3.87 -7.29 3.50
N ALA A 34 3.44 -6.99 2.28
CA ALA A 34 3.16 -5.65 1.83
C ALA A 34 1.93 -5.61 0.91
N VAL A 35 1.28 -4.46 0.89
CA VAL A 35 0.18 -4.13 -0.01
C VAL A 35 0.46 -2.76 -0.60
N PHE A 36 0.33 -2.63 -1.91
CA PHE A 36 0.18 -1.34 -2.57
C PHE A 36 -1.14 -1.28 -3.32
N ALA A 37 -1.67 -0.09 -3.48
CA ALA A 37 -2.95 0.17 -4.12
C ALA A 37 -2.89 1.46 -4.92
N VAL A 38 -3.75 1.54 -5.92
CA VAL A 38 -3.97 2.73 -6.76
C VAL A 38 -5.47 2.92 -6.94
N ASN A 39 -5.94 4.17 -6.88
CA ASN A 39 -7.35 4.51 -7.14
C ASN A 39 -7.55 4.96 -8.60
N ARG A 40 -8.81 5.28 -8.95
CA ARG A 40 -9.18 5.70 -10.32
C ARG A 40 -8.56 7.04 -10.75
N ASP A 41 -8.17 7.86 -9.79
CA ASP A 41 -7.57 9.18 -10.01
C ASP A 41 -6.04 9.07 -10.16
N GLY A 42 -5.50 7.85 -10.12
CA GLY A 42 -4.06 7.59 -10.23
C GLY A 42 -3.28 7.81 -8.94
N VAL A 43 -3.95 8.17 -7.83
CA VAL A 43 -3.32 8.25 -6.52
C VAL A 43 -2.96 6.83 -6.08
N HIS A 44 -1.73 6.64 -5.61
CA HIS A 44 -1.24 5.36 -5.14
C HIS A 44 -0.68 5.46 -3.73
N GLY A 45 -0.54 4.31 -3.07
CA GLY A 45 0.06 4.22 -1.75
C GLY A 45 0.25 2.76 -1.35
N GLY A 46 1.17 2.52 -0.43
CA GLY A 46 1.45 1.19 0.08
C GLY A 46 1.78 1.17 1.56
N ALA A 47 1.70 -0.02 2.14
CA ALA A 47 2.01 -0.33 3.51
C ALA A 47 2.69 -1.71 3.58
N CYS A 48 3.57 -1.90 4.56
CA CYS A 48 4.23 -3.17 4.80
C CYS A 48 4.37 -3.46 6.30
N TYR A 49 4.66 -4.73 6.60
CA TYR A 49 4.91 -5.27 7.93
C TYR A 49 6.10 -6.22 7.86
N GLY A 50 7.01 -6.14 8.83
CA GLY A 50 8.16 -7.04 8.99
C GLY A 50 9.35 -6.81 8.04
N TRP A 51 9.19 -6.03 6.96
CA TRP A 51 10.29 -5.70 6.04
C TRP A 51 10.10 -4.35 5.35
N THR A 52 11.20 -3.70 4.96
CA THR A 52 11.15 -2.54 4.06
C THR A 52 10.76 -3.01 2.66
N PHE A 53 9.70 -2.42 2.12
CA PHE A 53 9.13 -2.79 0.84
C PHE A 53 9.36 -1.66 -0.17
N GLN A 54 9.68 -2.01 -1.41
CA GLN A 54 9.80 -1.05 -2.50
C GLN A 54 8.85 -1.40 -3.64
N TYR A 55 8.27 -0.38 -4.28
CA TYR A 55 7.48 -0.56 -5.49
C TYR A 55 7.78 0.55 -6.49
N SER A 56 7.66 0.20 -7.77
CA SER A 56 7.92 1.11 -8.89
C SER A 56 6.62 1.69 -9.43
N VAL A 57 6.63 2.98 -9.75
CA VAL A 57 5.50 3.68 -10.37
C VAL A 57 5.96 4.28 -11.68
N ARG A 58 5.10 4.16 -12.68
CA ARG A 58 5.22 4.85 -13.96
C ARG A 58 3.85 5.28 -14.43
N SER A 59 3.72 6.55 -14.78
CA SER A 59 2.52 7.13 -15.38
C SER A 59 2.87 7.83 -16.69
N PRO A 60 1.88 8.13 -17.57
CA PRO A 60 2.14 8.73 -18.88
C PRO A 60 2.87 10.08 -18.85
N ASN A 61 2.78 10.81 -17.74
CA ASN A 61 3.43 12.10 -17.51
C ASN A 61 4.85 11.97 -16.91
N MET A 62 5.35 10.75 -16.66
CA MET A 62 6.69 10.51 -16.14
C MET A 62 7.66 10.19 -17.28
N GLN A 63 8.86 10.81 -17.24
CA GLN A 63 9.94 10.49 -18.16
C GLN A 63 10.58 9.12 -17.85
N ASP A 64 10.67 8.76 -16.57
CA ASP A 64 11.28 7.52 -16.10
C ASP A 64 10.47 6.91 -14.94
N VAL A 65 10.81 5.69 -14.55
CA VAL A 65 10.23 4.99 -13.40
C VAL A 65 10.68 5.62 -12.09
N GLU A 66 9.76 5.79 -11.14
CA GLU A 66 10.06 6.22 -9.79
C GLU A 66 9.93 5.03 -8.81
N VAL A 67 10.88 4.90 -7.88
CA VAL A 67 10.88 3.84 -6.86
C VAL A 67 10.46 4.42 -5.51
N PHE A 68 9.35 3.92 -4.98
CA PHE A 68 8.83 4.30 -3.68
C PHE A 68 9.29 3.31 -2.62
N THR A 69 9.91 3.82 -1.55
CA THR A 69 10.31 3.03 -0.38
C THR A 69 9.28 3.18 0.73
N VAL A 70 8.78 2.05 1.23
CA VAL A 70 7.79 1.96 2.31
C VAL A 70 8.46 1.30 3.53
N LEU A 71 8.44 2.01 4.65
CA LEU A 71 8.92 1.47 5.93
C LEU A 71 7.83 0.65 6.61
N PRO A 72 8.20 -0.43 7.33
CA PRO A 72 7.23 -1.28 8.02
C PRO A 72 6.50 -0.53 9.13
N LEU A 73 5.24 -0.87 9.36
CA LEU A 73 4.39 -0.27 10.40
C LEU A 73 4.66 -0.81 11.82
N SER A 74 5.59 -1.75 11.96
CA SER A 74 6.00 -2.43 13.20
C SER A 74 7.50 -2.70 13.22
#